data_AF-A0A447QSQ9-F1
#
_entry.id   AF-A0A447QSQ9-F1
#
_cell.length_a   1.000
_cell.length_b   1.000
_cell.length_c   1.000
_cell.angle_alpha   90.00
_cell.angle_beta   90.00
_cell.angle_gamma   90.00
#
_symmetry.space_group_name_H-M   'P 1'
#
loop_
_entity.id
_entity.type
_entity.pdbx_description
1 polymer ?
#
loop_
_entity_poly.entity_id
_entity_poly.type
_entity_poly.pdbx_seq_one_letter_code
_entity_poly.pdbx_strand_id
1 'polypeptide(L)'
;MLTFGGHKGSALAAMVELLAGPLIGDMTSKESLAFDNQTGSSPYGGELIIAMDPQRFLGEQQATYLAHAETLFSDMQQQGARLPGERRFRQRPLSEQHGIELPQALYEEIEALCH
;
A
#
# COMPACT_ATOMS: atom_id res chain seq x y z
N MET A 1 18.16 -0.70 3.04
CA MET A 1 17.24 -1.22 4.07
C MET A 1 17.38 -2.75 4.16
N LEU A 2 17.03 -3.37 5.29
CA LEU A 2 16.93 -4.84 5.42
C LEU A 2 15.48 -5.29 5.19
N THR A 3 15.28 -6.54 4.79
CA THR A 3 13.94 -7.13 4.64
C THR A 3 13.30 -7.43 5.99
N PHE A 4 11.99 -7.20 6.09
CA PHE A 4 11.23 -7.56 7.29
C PHE A 4 11.14 -9.09 7.44
N GLY A 5 11.17 -9.63 8.66
CA GLY A 5 10.99 -11.08 8.85
C GLY A 5 12.04 -11.96 8.14
N GLY A 6 13.22 -11.41 7.83
CA GLY A 6 14.36 -12.14 7.23
C GLY A 6 14.02 -12.79 5.90
N HIS A 7 14.26 -14.10 5.80
CA HIS A 7 14.11 -14.84 4.53
C HIS A 7 12.67 -14.78 3.97
N LYS A 8 11.64 -14.63 4.81
CA LYS A 8 10.24 -14.50 4.34
C LYS A 8 10.00 -13.14 3.67
N GLY A 9 10.51 -12.05 4.24
CA GLY A 9 10.41 -10.74 3.60
C GLY A 9 11.26 -10.65 2.35
N SER A 10 12.41 -11.33 2.29
CA SER A 10 13.20 -11.43 1.06
C SER A 10 12.44 -12.14 -0.05
N ALA A 11 11.74 -13.23 0.25
CA ALA A 11 10.89 -13.92 -0.73
C ALA A 11 9.72 -13.03 -1.20
N LEU A 12 9.07 -12.29 -0.28
CA LEU A 12 7.99 -11.37 -0.64
C LEU A 12 8.48 -10.19 -1.48
N ALA A 13 9.65 -9.62 -1.17
CA ALA A 13 10.26 -8.57 -1.97
C ALA A 13 10.59 -9.05 -3.39
N ALA A 14 11.15 -10.25 -3.53
CA ALA A 14 11.41 -10.87 -4.84
C ALA A 14 10.12 -11.13 -5.63
N MET A 15 9.04 -11.55 -4.96
CA MET A 15 7.74 -11.72 -5.60
C MET A 15 7.21 -10.39 -6.15
N VAL A 16 7.25 -9.31 -5.37
CA VAL A 16 6.82 -7.97 -5.82
C VAL A 16 7.65 -7.51 -7.01
N GLU A 17 8.97 -7.65 -6.95
CA GLU A 17 9.88 -7.30 -8.04
C GLU A 17 9.51 -8.01 -9.36
N LEU A 18 9.24 -9.31 -9.31
CA LEU A 18 8.91 -10.10 -10.50
C LEU A 18 7.54 -9.74 -11.09
N LEU A 19 6.54 -9.48 -10.22
CA LEU A 19 5.18 -9.15 -10.64
C LEU A 19 5.05 -7.71 -11.17
N ALA A 20 5.74 -6.77 -10.55
CA ALA A 20 5.64 -5.35 -10.85
C ALA A 20 6.66 -4.87 -11.90
N GLY A 21 7.73 -5.62 -12.15
CA GLY A 21 8.68 -5.35 -13.22
C GLY A 21 8.50 -6.31 -14.41
N PRO A 22 9.29 -7.41 -14.47
CA PRO A 22 9.35 -8.26 -15.66
C PRO A 22 8.02 -8.82 -16.17
N LEU A 23 7.08 -9.19 -15.28
CA LEU A 23 5.79 -9.77 -15.70
C LEU A 23 4.98 -8.82 -16.59
N ILE A 24 5.03 -7.52 -16.31
CA ILE A 24 4.30 -6.49 -17.06
C ILE A 24 5.20 -5.75 -18.07
N GLY A 25 6.45 -6.21 -18.24
CA GLY A 25 7.41 -5.62 -19.17
C GLY A 25 8.09 -4.35 -18.67
N ASP A 26 8.04 -4.07 -17.36
CA ASP A 26 8.67 -2.90 -16.75
C ASP A 26 10.06 -3.23 -16.15
N MET A 27 10.80 -2.20 -15.77
CA MET A 27 12.13 -2.28 -15.19
C MET A 27 12.10 -2.98 -13.82
N THR A 28 13.16 -3.73 -13.54
CA THR A 28 13.53 -4.10 -12.17
C THR A 28 14.00 -2.87 -11.40
N SER A 29 13.91 -2.90 -10.07
CA SER A 29 14.46 -1.89 -9.17
C SER A 29 15.94 -1.59 -9.46
N LYS A 30 16.72 -2.63 -9.82
CA LYS A 30 18.13 -2.45 -10.18
C LYS A 30 18.31 -1.68 -11.49
N GLU A 31 17.49 -1.97 -12.50
CA GLU A 31 17.50 -1.27 -13.78
C GLU A 31 17.01 0.17 -13.62
N SER A 32 15.95 0.40 -12.84
CA SER A 32 15.48 1.74 -12.51
C SER A 32 16.55 2.58 -11.83
N LEU A 33 17.30 2.00 -10.89
CA LEU A 33 18.38 2.73 -10.20
C LEU A 33 19.53 3.07 -11.16
N ALA A 34 19.87 2.16 -12.07
CA ALA A 34 20.86 2.42 -13.11
C ALA A 34 20.39 3.52 -14.08
N PHE A 35 19.09 3.54 -14.39
CA PHE A 35 18.48 4.56 -15.24
C PHE A 35 18.42 5.94 -14.56
N ASP A 36 18.13 6.00 -13.25
CA ASP A 36 18.08 7.24 -12.46
C ASP A 36 19.40 8.03 -12.50
N ASN A 37 20.54 7.36 -12.70
CA ASN A 37 21.86 7.97 -12.82
C ASN A 37 22.19 8.98 -11.69
N GLN A 38 21.80 8.64 -10.46
CA GLN A 38 22.03 9.44 -9.25
C GLN A 38 21.33 10.80 -9.23
N THR A 39 20.30 11.01 -10.05
CA THR A 39 19.51 12.25 -9.98
C THR A 39 18.68 12.31 -8.70
N GLY A 40 18.43 11.17 -8.05
CA GLY A 40 17.59 11.10 -6.86
C GLY A 40 16.11 11.31 -7.19
N SER A 41 15.72 11.11 -8.44
CA SER A 41 14.35 11.23 -8.91
C SER A 41 13.54 10.04 -8.42
N SER A 42 12.21 10.14 -8.53
CA SER A 42 11.34 8.98 -8.28
C SER A 42 11.75 7.82 -9.20
N PRO A 43 11.87 6.59 -8.65
CA PRO A 43 12.23 5.44 -9.46
C PRO A 43 11.18 5.18 -10.53
N TYR A 44 11.64 4.79 -11.72
CA TYR A 44 10.79 4.20 -12.74
C TYR A 44 10.43 2.79 -12.29
N GLY A 45 9.14 2.49 -12.20
CA GLY A 45 8.70 1.16 -11.82
C GLY A 45 7.28 0.92 -12.26
N GLY A 46 6.93 -0.35 -12.25
CA GLY A 46 5.60 -0.79 -12.63
C GLY A 46 4.72 -1.08 -11.44
N GLU A 47 3.42 -1.19 -11.70
CA GLU A 47 2.42 -1.56 -10.72
C GLU A 47 1.50 -2.63 -11.34
N LEU A 48 1.35 -3.76 -10.64
CA LEU A 48 0.35 -4.77 -10.98
C LEU A 48 -0.86 -4.62 -10.05
N ILE A 49 -2.02 -4.32 -10.62
CA ILE A 49 -3.28 -4.25 -9.89
C ILE A 49 -4.10 -5.53 -10.18
N ILE A 50 -4.47 -6.24 -9.12
CA ILE A 50 -5.34 -7.42 -9.19
C ILE A 50 -6.67 -7.09 -8.53
N ALA A 51 -7.74 -7.08 -9.32
CA ALA A 51 -9.11 -6.94 -8.85
C ALA A 51 -9.84 -8.28 -8.94
N MET A 52 -10.49 -8.68 -7.85
CA MET A 52 -11.26 -9.93 -7.77
C MET A 52 -12.70 -9.60 -7.41
N ASP A 53 -13.65 -10.13 -8.18
CA ASP A 53 -15.09 -10.02 -7.92
C ASP A 53 -15.56 -11.18 -7.03
N PRO A 54 -15.85 -10.97 -5.73
CA PRO A 54 -16.24 -12.05 -4.83
C PRO A 54 -17.48 -12.82 -5.31
N GLN A 55 -18.40 -12.18 -6.03
CA GLN A 55 -19.61 -12.83 -6.54
C GLN A 55 -19.28 -13.96 -7.51
N ARG A 56 -18.22 -13.79 -8.32
CA ARG A 56 -17.76 -14.82 -9.27
C ARG A 56 -17.15 -16.04 -8.60
N PHE A 57 -16.60 -15.89 -7.40
CA PHE A 57 -16.00 -16.99 -6.65
C PHE A 57 -16.98 -17.67 -5.71
N LEU A 58 -17.86 -16.88 -5.08
CA LEU A 58 -18.71 -17.32 -3.97
C LEU A 58 -20.18 -17.55 -4.38
N GLY A 59 -20.61 -17.01 -5.52
CA GLY A 59 -21.98 -17.12 -6.00
C GLY A 59 -23.00 -16.66 -4.96
N GLU A 60 -24.08 -17.43 -4.80
CA GLU A 60 -25.16 -17.14 -3.84
C GLU A 60 -24.67 -17.13 -2.37
N GLN A 61 -23.55 -17.77 -2.06
CA GLN A 61 -23.00 -17.84 -0.71
C GLN A 61 -22.17 -16.61 -0.32
N GLN A 62 -21.99 -15.64 -1.22
CA GLN A 62 -21.19 -14.44 -0.99
C GLN A 62 -21.53 -13.76 0.34
N ALA A 63 -22.81 -13.52 0.61
CA ALA A 63 -23.24 -12.83 1.83
C ALA A 63 -22.80 -13.58 3.10
N THR A 64 -22.93 -14.90 3.11
CA THR A 64 -22.53 -15.76 4.23
C THR A 64 -21.03 -15.68 4.48
N TYR A 65 -20.20 -15.80 3.43
CA TYR A 65 -18.75 -15.78 3.60
C TYR A 65 -18.18 -14.39 3.92
N LEU A 66 -18.81 -13.32 3.42
CA LEU A 66 -18.48 -11.96 3.85
C LEU A 66 -18.82 -11.76 5.34
N ALA A 67 -19.97 -12.27 5.81
CA ALA A 67 -20.30 -12.23 7.23
C ALA A 67 -19.28 -12.98 8.09
N HIS A 68 -18.75 -14.12 7.62
CA HIS A 68 -17.66 -14.82 8.33
C HIS A 68 -16.38 -13.99 8.42
N ALA A 69 -16.04 -13.24 7.37
CA ALA A 69 -14.89 -12.34 7.39
C ALA A 69 -15.08 -11.19 8.40
N GLU A 70 -16.29 -10.62 8.49
CA GLU A 70 -16.62 -9.60 9.50
C GLU A 70 -16.52 -10.16 10.93
N THR A 71 -16.99 -11.38 11.18
CA THR A 71 -16.81 -12.05 12.48
C THR A 71 -15.32 -12.17 12.84
N LEU A 72 -14.48 -12.60 11.89
CA LEU A 72 -13.03 -12.69 12.11
C LEU A 72 -12.42 -11.32 12.48
N PHE A 73 -12.83 -10.24 11.80
CA PHE A 73 -12.35 -8.90 12.11
C PHE A 73 -12.79 -8.44 13.51
N SER A 74 -14.05 -8.68 13.87
CA SER A 74 -14.56 -8.41 15.22
C SER A 74 -13.75 -9.16 16.28
N ASP A 75 -13.50 -10.45 16.09
CA ASP A 75 -12.76 -11.28 17.04
C ASP A 75 -11.31 -10.80 17.24
N MET A 76 -10.65 -10.37 16.16
CA MET A 76 -9.32 -9.76 16.23
C MET A 76 -9.34 -8.46 17.06
N GLN A 77 -10.32 -7.60 16.83
CA GLN A 77 -10.44 -6.34 17.57
C GLN A 77 -10.77 -6.56 19.05
N GLN A 78 -11.61 -7.55 19.38
CA GLN A 78 -11.91 -7.92 20.77
C GLN A 78 -10.66 -8.40 21.53
N GLN A 79 -9.68 -8.97 20.82
CA GLN A 79 -8.36 -9.33 21.39
C GLN A 79 -7.41 -8.13 21.51
N GLY A 80 -7.86 -6.92 21.17
CA GLY A 80 -7.06 -5.70 21.21
C GLY A 80 -6.16 -5.50 19.99
N ALA A 81 -6.29 -6.33 18.95
CA ALA A 81 -5.57 -6.11 17.70
C ALA A 81 -6.17 -4.95 16.93
N ARG A 82 -5.32 -4.10 16.36
CA ARG A 82 -5.74 -3.04 15.44
C ARG A 82 -5.81 -3.59 14.02
N LEU A 83 -6.92 -3.35 13.31
CA LEU A 83 -7.07 -3.82 11.94
C LEU A 83 -6.17 -3.04 10.96
N PRO A 84 -5.63 -3.69 9.92
CA PRO A 84 -4.95 -3.00 8.84
C PRO A 84 -5.85 -1.91 8.23
N GLY A 85 -5.34 -0.67 8.16
CA GLY A 85 -6.10 0.47 7.61
C GLY A 85 -6.95 1.24 8.61
N GLU A 86 -7.28 0.69 9.78
CA GLU A 86 -8.14 1.34 10.79
C GLU A 86 -7.67 2.75 11.18
N ARG A 87 -6.36 2.94 11.38
CA ARG A 87 -5.77 4.26 11.63
C ARG A 87 -6.09 5.25 10.51
N ARG A 88 -5.95 4.83 9.24
CA ARG A 88 -6.20 5.70 8.08
C ARG A 88 -7.69 6.04 7.97
N PHE A 89 -8.57 5.07 8.18
CA PHE A 89 -10.02 5.31 8.19
C PHE A 89 -10.45 6.29 9.29
N ARG A 90 -9.92 6.14 10.51
CA ARG A 90 -10.23 7.04 11.63
C ARG A 90 -9.70 8.46 11.42
N GLN A 91 -8.55 8.62 10.76
CA GLN A 91 -7.95 9.95 10.56
C GLN A 91 -8.58 10.73 9.40
N ARG A 92 -9.09 10.05 8.37
CA ARG A 92 -9.68 10.70 7.18
C ARG A 92 -10.75 11.75 7.50
N PRO A 93 -11.82 11.47 8.28
CA PRO A 93 -12.83 12.49 8.59
C PRO A 93 -12.28 13.63 9.45
N LEU A 94 -11.31 13.36 10.33
CA LEU A 94 -10.65 14.39 11.13
C LEU A 94 -9.84 15.34 10.23
N SER A 95 -9.11 14.80 9.26
CA SER A 95 -8.37 15.61 8.29
C SER A 95 -9.30 16.42 7.38
N GLU A 96 -10.45 15.87 6.99
CA GLU A 96 -11.47 16.59 6.22
C GLU A 96 -12.09 17.75 7.01
N GLN A 97 -12.31 17.57 8.32
CA GLN A 97 -12.94 18.58 9.18
C GLN A 97 -11.96 19.64 9.70
N HIS A 98 -10.74 19.23 10.04
CA HIS A 98 -9.76 20.06 10.77
C HIS A 98 -8.52 20.42 9.93
N GLY A 99 -8.41 19.91 8.71
CA GLY A 99 -7.23 20.05 7.88
C GLY A 99 -6.13 19.03 8.19
N ILE A 100 -5.02 19.12 7.46
CA ILE A 100 -3.86 18.23 7.60
C ILE A 100 -2.76 18.99 8.33
N GLU A 101 -2.20 18.38 9.37
CA GLU A 101 -1.01 18.90 10.05
C GLU A 101 0.23 18.70 9.17
N LEU A 102 0.94 19.79 8.91
CA LEU A 102 2.19 19.80 8.13
C LEU A 102 3.28 20.51 8.94
N PRO A 103 4.53 20.03 8.88
CA PRO A 103 5.67 20.82 9.37
C PRO A 103 5.73 22.17 8.64
N GLN A 104 5.92 23.26 9.39
CA GLN A 104 5.95 24.62 8.84
C GLN A 104 6.94 24.75 7.67
N ALA A 105 8.13 24.16 7.79
CA ALA A 105 9.14 24.18 6.72
C ALA A 105 8.64 23.54 5.42
N LEU A 106 7.92 22.42 5.50
CA LEU A 106 7.35 21.75 4.32
C LEU A 106 6.25 22.62 3.68
N TYR A 107 5.45 23.32 4.49
CA TYR A 107 4.43 24.23 3.97
C TYR A 107 5.05 25.39 3.17
N GLU A 108 6.09 26.03 3.72
CA GLU A 108 6.82 27.11 3.06
C GLU A 108 7.51 26.65 1.77
N GLU A 109 8.10 25.45 1.77
CA GLU A 109 8.68 24.84 0.57
C GLU A 109 7.63 24.62 -0.54
N ILE A 110 6.44 24.14 -0.19
CA ILE A 110 5.34 23.93 -1.15
C ILE A 110 4.85 25.27 -1.71
N GLU A 111 4.66 26.29 -0.86
CA GLU A 111 4.22 27.62 -1.33
C GLU A 111 5.24 28.24 -2.29
N ALA A 112 6.54 28.08 -2.04
CA ALA A 112 7.59 28.59 -2.92
C ALA A 112 7.59 27.94 -4.31
N LEU A 113 7.07 26.72 -4.46
CA LEU A 113 6.93 26.02 -5.74
C LEU A 113 5.67 26.42 -6.53
N CYS A 114 4.72 27.09 -5.88
CA CYS A 114 3.49 27.56 -6.52
C CYS A 114 3.61 28.93 -7.21
N HIS A 115 4.77 29.58 -7.07
CA HIS A 115 5.10 30.88 -7.66
C HIS A 115 6.12 30.73 -8.79
#